data_AF-A0A7M7PFP1-F1
#
_entry.id   AF-A0A7M7PFP1-F1
#
_cell.length_a   1.000
_cell.length_b   1.000
_cell.length_c   1.000
_cell.angle_alpha   90.00
_cell.angle_beta   90.00
_cell.angle_gamma   90.00
#
_symmetry.space_group_name_H-M   'P 1'
#
loop_
_entity.id
_entity.type
_entity.pdbx_description
1 polymer ?
#
loop_
_entity_poly.entity_id
_entity_poly.type
_entity_poly.pdbx_seq_one_letter_code
_entity_poly.pdbx_strand_id
1 'polypeptide(L)'
;MAKFTKAFSQLDHSDLGEAIEASVTDQLVESAKYKQQLVKMLDVYHDDYLKQSESLDAIIDKSEKEYIESWSKMSKDGMNSKKNHNTAFCYNRLNDYVLQLTTANQFNVSLSTAVLPKVNSDADLIRHEISESGISGLSWHSKILISKLSDQIRKLEVISKRSASEKPKGNPESFEAKQYSFSKPQPTAGGDFALNKLVLNSATEGVLKEKYDSLAKEIQTLETEINVVKDQTNRLKRQYESIKSNQSSKAHETLLEIHKLRNGNRQNETNLACKRAQLLLFSPDWFKTRLSNGHTVMASPERRASESGDSIREMGVSSNGSINSKSHVFQEYNFIKPTFCDDCKGMLKGKTLVVL
;
A
#
# COMPACT_ATOMS: atom_id res chain seq x y z
N MET A 1 14.44 -2.54 -1.06
CA MET A 1 13.59 -2.48 0.15
C MET A 1 12.53 -3.58 0.21
N ALA A 2 11.68 -3.80 -0.82
CA ALA A 2 10.59 -4.78 -0.76
C ALA A 2 10.98 -6.23 -0.37
N LYS A 3 12.15 -6.73 -0.81
CA LYS A 3 12.66 -8.05 -0.39
C LYS A 3 13.10 -8.11 1.07
N PHE A 4 13.64 -7.00 1.60
CA PHE A 4 14.01 -6.89 3.01
C PHE A 4 12.77 -6.85 3.90
N THR A 5 11.74 -6.11 3.52
CA THR A 5 10.48 -6.01 4.28
C THR A 5 9.73 -7.34 4.33
N LYS A 6 9.74 -8.11 3.23
CA LYS A 6 9.06 -9.41 3.17
C LYS A 6 9.75 -10.46 4.04
N ALA A 7 11.09 -10.55 3.98
CA ALA A 7 11.87 -11.44 4.83
C ALA A 7 11.78 -11.08 6.32
N PHE A 8 11.78 -9.78 6.65
CA PHE A 8 11.61 -9.32 8.04
C PHE A 8 10.21 -9.63 8.59
N SER A 9 9.16 -9.43 7.78
CA SER A 9 7.79 -9.77 8.19
C SER A 9 7.59 -11.27 8.42
N GLN A 10 8.25 -12.11 7.61
CA GLN A 10 8.13 -13.56 7.73
C GLN A 10 8.82 -14.10 8.99
N LEU A 11 10.01 -13.59 9.34
CA LEU A 11 10.65 -13.93 10.62
C LEU A 11 9.81 -13.46 11.82
N ASP A 12 9.34 -12.21 11.79
CA ASP A 12 8.58 -11.63 12.91
C ASP A 12 7.26 -12.36 13.19
N HIS A 13 6.60 -12.89 12.16
CA HIS A 13 5.36 -13.67 12.32
C HIS A 13 5.62 -15.15 12.67
N SER A 14 6.78 -15.70 12.30
CA SER A 14 7.21 -17.04 12.74
C SER A 14 7.41 -17.07 14.25
N ASP A 15 8.17 -16.11 14.79
CA ASP A 15 8.41 -15.99 16.24
C ASP A 15 7.11 -15.80 17.04
N LEU A 16 6.12 -15.11 16.45
CA LEU A 16 4.80 -14.94 17.05
C LEU A 16 4.03 -16.26 17.08
N GLY A 17 4.10 -17.04 16.00
CA GLY A 17 3.49 -18.37 15.92
C GLY A 17 4.06 -19.30 16.99
N GLU A 18 5.38 -19.38 17.08
CA GLU A 18 6.08 -20.19 18.10
C GLU A 18 5.74 -19.75 19.53
N ALA A 19 5.68 -18.44 19.79
CA ALA A 19 5.33 -17.93 21.11
C ALA A 19 3.88 -18.27 21.51
N ILE A 20 2.94 -18.20 20.57
CA ILE A 20 1.54 -18.58 20.80
C ILE A 20 1.42 -20.08 21.01
N GLU A 21 2.12 -20.89 20.20
CA GLU A 21 2.11 -22.34 20.29
C GLU A 21 2.60 -22.80 21.67
N ALA A 22 3.81 -22.39 22.07
CA ALA A 22 4.41 -22.80 23.33
C ALA A 22 3.70 -22.24 24.56
N SER A 23 3.21 -21.00 24.51
CA SER A 23 2.69 -20.31 25.70
C SER A 23 1.18 -20.44 25.88
N VAL A 24 0.43 -20.73 24.83
CA VAL A 24 -1.05 -20.77 24.86
C VAL A 24 -1.55 -22.14 24.43
N THR A 25 -1.18 -22.60 23.23
CA THR A 25 -1.73 -23.84 22.68
C THR A 25 -1.34 -25.05 23.53
N ASP A 26 -0.04 -25.22 23.82
CA ASP A 26 0.45 -26.37 24.58
C ASP A 26 -0.14 -26.41 25.99
N GLN A 27 -0.21 -25.26 26.66
CA GLN A 27 -0.79 -25.15 28.01
C GLN A 27 -2.29 -25.49 28.01
N LEU A 28 -3.04 -25.02 27.01
CA LEU A 28 -4.47 -25.35 26.88
C LEU A 28 -4.68 -26.82 26.54
N VAL A 29 -3.84 -27.42 25.71
CA VAL A 29 -3.89 -28.85 25.36
C VAL A 29 -3.65 -29.71 26.59
N GLU A 30 -2.62 -29.42 27.38
CA GLU A 30 -2.37 -30.15 28.63
C GLU A 30 -3.50 -29.97 29.64
N SER A 31 -4.02 -28.75 29.80
CA SER A 31 -5.19 -28.47 30.65
C SER A 31 -6.43 -29.25 30.18
N ALA A 32 -6.66 -29.34 28.88
CA ALA A 32 -7.78 -30.08 28.31
C ALA A 32 -7.66 -31.59 28.57
N LYS A 33 -6.46 -32.17 28.46
CA LYS A 33 -6.23 -33.59 28.78
C LYS A 33 -6.58 -33.89 30.23
N TYR A 34 -6.10 -33.07 31.17
CA TYR A 34 -6.40 -33.24 32.59
C TYR A 34 -7.91 -33.17 32.87
N LYS A 35 -8.59 -32.16 32.33
CA LYS A 35 -10.04 -31.97 32.53
C LYS A 35 -10.87 -33.08 31.88
N GLN A 36 -10.43 -33.59 30.73
CA GLN A 36 -11.06 -34.74 30.11
C GLN A 36 -10.98 -36.00 30.99
N GLN A 37 -9.89 -36.17 31.75
CA GLN A 37 -9.78 -37.27 32.71
C GLN A 37 -10.76 -37.10 33.88
N LEU A 38 -10.93 -35.87 34.38
CA LEU A 38 -11.91 -35.58 35.44
C LEU A 38 -13.35 -35.88 34.99
N VAL A 39 -13.72 -35.47 33.78
CA VAL A 39 -15.05 -35.77 33.21
C VAL A 39 -15.26 -37.27 33.10
N LYS A 40 -14.28 -38.02 32.56
CA LYS A 40 -14.37 -39.48 32.46
C LYS A 40 -14.55 -40.15 33.82
N MET A 41 -13.94 -39.62 34.87
CA MET A 41 -14.09 -40.16 36.23
C MET A 41 -15.53 -39.99 36.73
N LEU A 42 -16.16 -38.83 36.46
CA LEU A 42 -17.57 -38.60 36.78
C LEU A 42 -18.50 -39.51 35.98
N ASP A 43 -18.22 -39.73 34.69
CA ASP A 43 -19.01 -40.63 33.84
C ASP A 43 -18.98 -42.07 34.40
N VAL A 44 -17.80 -42.57 34.78
CA VAL A 44 -17.66 -43.90 35.41
C VAL A 44 -18.45 -43.97 36.71
N TYR A 45 -18.36 -42.94 37.55
CA TYR A 45 -19.11 -42.88 38.80
C TYR A 45 -20.61 -42.93 38.54
N HIS A 46 -21.11 -42.13 37.60
CA HIS A 46 -22.52 -42.13 37.19
C HIS A 46 -23.00 -43.51 36.71
N ASP A 47 -22.22 -44.16 35.84
CA ASP A 47 -22.56 -45.49 35.30
C ASP A 47 -22.62 -46.56 36.38
N ASP A 48 -21.74 -46.48 37.39
CA ASP A 48 -21.75 -47.42 38.52
C ASP A 48 -23.00 -47.25 39.41
N TYR A 49 -23.50 -46.02 39.58
CA TYR A 49 -24.77 -45.79 40.29
C TYR A 49 -25.98 -46.28 39.49
N LEU A 50 -25.98 -46.11 38.17
CA LEU A 50 -27.04 -46.65 37.32
C LEU A 50 -27.11 -48.18 37.44
N LYS A 51 -25.97 -48.87 37.35
CA LYS A 51 -25.92 -50.33 37.53
C LYS A 51 -26.42 -50.77 38.92
N GLN A 52 -26.07 -50.02 39.97
CA GLN A 52 -26.57 -50.31 41.31
C GLN A 52 -28.08 -50.14 41.42
N SER A 53 -28.64 -49.10 40.78
CA SER A 53 -30.09 -48.88 40.71
C SER A 53 -30.79 -50.02 39.98
N GLU A 54 -30.33 -50.38 38.78
CA GLU A 54 -30.89 -51.48 37.97
C GLU A 54 -30.84 -52.82 38.71
N SER A 55 -29.74 -53.08 39.43
CA SER A 55 -29.58 -54.28 40.27
C SER A 55 -30.60 -54.32 41.41
N LEU A 56 -30.83 -53.19 42.08
CA LEU A 56 -31.83 -53.07 43.15
C LEU A 56 -33.25 -53.28 42.61
N ASP A 57 -33.59 -52.69 41.46
CA ASP A 57 -34.89 -52.88 40.82
C ASP A 57 -35.13 -54.36 40.50
N ALA A 58 -34.13 -55.06 39.96
CA ALA A 58 -34.22 -56.50 39.69
C ALA A 58 -34.42 -57.34 40.97
N ILE A 59 -33.79 -56.95 42.09
CA ILE A 59 -33.95 -57.63 43.39
C ILE A 59 -35.38 -57.42 43.93
N ILE A 60 -35.91 -56.19 43.85
CA ILE A 60 -37.28 -55.86 44.28
C ILE A 60 -38.27 -56.67 43.44
N ASP A 61 -38.19 -56.59 42.11
CA ASP A 61 -39.06 -57.31 41.18
C ASP A 61 -39.11 -58.81 41.48
N LYS A 62 -37.94 -59.40 41.77
CA LYS A 62 -37.84 -60.82 42.13
C LYS A 62 -38.54 -61.10 43.46
N SER A 63 -38.24 -60.31 44.50
CA SER A 63 -38.82 -60.51 45.83
C SER A 63 -40.34 -60.29 45.85
N GLU A 64 -40.84 -59.34 45.05
CA GLU A 64 -42.27 -59.09 44.86
C GLU A 64 -42.95 -60.29 44.21
N LYS A 65 -42.40 -60.82 43.10
CA LYS A 65 -42.92 -62.01 42.42
C LYS A 65 -42.98 -63.22 43.35
N GLU A 66 -41.89 -63.49 44.08
CA GLU A 66 -41.83 -64.60 45.04
C GLU A 66 -42.88 -64.45 46.17
N TYR A 67 -43.10 -63.22 46.65
CA TYR A 67 -44.16 -62.92 47.61
C TYR A 67 -45.56 -63.16 47.02
N ILE A 68 -45.88 -62.61 45.84
CA ILE A 68 -47.19 -62.78 45.17
C ILE A 68 -47.50 -64.26 44.90
N GLU A 69 -46.50 -65.03 44.47
CA GLU A 69 -46.63 -66.47 44.27
C GLU A 69 -46.89 -67.21 45.59
N SER A 70 -46.18 -66.85 46.67
CA SER A 70 -46.37 -67.44 47.99
C SER A 70 -47.76 -67.14 48.56
N TRP A 71 -48.27 -65.93 48.35
CA TRP A 71 -49.61 -65.51 48.73
C TRP A 71 -50.68 -66.31 47.97
N SER A 72 -50.47 -66.52 46.67
CA SER A 72 -51.37 -67.32 45.83
C SER A 72 -51.46 -68.78 46.28
N LYS A 73 -50.38 -69.35 46.85
CA LYS A 73 -50.38 -70.70 47.44
C LYS A 73 -51.11 -70.71 48.79
N MET A 74 -50.81 -69.77 49.67
CA MET A 74 -51.46 -69.67 50.98
C MET A 74 -52.97 -69.45 50.88
N SER A 75 -53.43 -68.61 49.94
CA SER A 75 -54.86 -68.30 49.77
C SER A 75 -55.69 -69.49 49.28
N LYS A 76 -55.10 -70.45 48.56
CA LYS A 76 -55.78 -71.67 48.09
C LYS A 76 -55.96 -72.73 49.18
N ASP A 77 -55.18 -72.69 50.25
CA ASP A 77 -55.21 -73.67 51.33
C ASP A 77 -56.37 -73.48 52.32
N GLY A 78 -57.06 -72.33 52.28
CA GLY A 78 -58.26 -72.06 53.10
C GLY A 78 -58.06 -72.05 54.62
N MET A 79 -56.83 -72.20 55.11
CA MET A 79 -56.49 -72.33 56.52
C MET A 79 -55.49 -71.25 56.95
N ASN A 80 -56.00 -70.16 57.54
CA ASN A 80 -55.22 -69.10 58.20
C ASN A 80 -54.65 -69.55 59.57
N SER A 81 -54.17 -70.79 59.65
CA SER A 81 -53.55 -71.32 60.87
C SER A 81 -52.06 -70.99 60.87
N LYS A 82 -51.57 -70.35 61.94
CA LYS A 82 -50.13 -70.06 62.14
C LYS A 82 -49.25 -71.32 62.16
N LYS A 83 -49.82 -72.52 62.27
CA LYS A 83 -49.12 -73.81 62.21
C LYS A 83 -49.04 -74.41 60.80
N ASN A 84 -49.65 -73.78 59.79
CA ASN A 84 -49.59 -74.22 58.39
C ASN A 84 -48.25 -73.77 57.77
N HIS A 85 -47.55 -74.70 57.11
CA HIS A 85 -46.30 -74.46 56.39
C HIS A 85 -46.43 -73.32 55.36
N ASN A 86 -47.54 -73.28 54.60
CA ASN A 86 -47.73 -72.28 53.55
C ASN A 86 -47.96 -70.87 54.10
N THR A 87 -48.52 -70.74 55.31
CA THR A 87 -48.64 -69.45 56.01
C THR A 87 -47.28 -68.93 56.46
N ALA A 88 -46.45 -69.78 57.08
CA ALA A 88 -45.10 -69.40 57.48
C ALA A 88 -44.22 -69.03 56.27
N PHE A 89 -44.32 -69.79 55.17
CA PHE A 89 -43.61 -69.51 53.93
C PHE A 89 -44.00 -68.15 53.34
N CYS A 90 -45.30 -67.81 53.29
CA CYS A 90 -45.76 -66.52 52.79
C CYS A 90 -45.29 -65.35 53.66
N TYR A 91 -45.34 -65.48 55.00
CA TYR A 91 -44.82 -64.44 55.88
C TYR A 91 -43.31 -64.20 55.73
N ASN A 92 -42.52 -65.26 55.52
CA ASN A 92 -41.10 -65.09 55.26
C ASN A 92 -40.86 -64.34 53.93
N ARG A 93 -41.62 -64.64 52.87
CA ARG A 93 -41.50 -63.91 51.60
C ARG A 93 -41.97 -62.46 51.68
N LEU A 94 -43.01 -62.19 52.47
CA LEU A 94 -43.42 -60.81 52.77
C LEU A 94 -42.31 -60.06 53.51
N ASN A 95 -41.70 -60.68 54.52
CA ASN A 95 -40.59 -60.07 55.26
C ASN A 95 -39.41 -59.77 54.33
N ASP A 96 -39.04 -60.72 53.46
CA ASP A 96 -37.98 -60.52 52.46
C ASP A 96 -38.29 -59.33 51.55
N TYR A 97 -39.52 -59.27 50.99
CA TYR A 97 -39.94 -58.17 50.12
C TYR A 97 -39.89 -56.81 50.84
N VAL A 98 -40.41 -56.73 52.07
CA VAL A 98 -40.40 -55.48 52.87
C VAL A 98 -38.97 -55.03 53.19
N LEU A 99 -38.05 -55.96 53.46
CA LEU A 99 -36.63 -55.65 53.68
C LEU A 99 -35.98 -55.07 52.42
N GLN A 100 -36.23 -55.67 51.24
CA GLN A 100 -35.71 -55.15 49.97
C GLN A 100 -36.31 -53.79 49.61
N LEU A 101 -37.62 -53.63 49.80
CA LEU A 101 -38.32 -52.36 49.55
C LEU A 101 -37.78 -51.22 50.43
N THR A 102 -37.54 -51.51 51.71
CA THR A 102 -36.94 -50.54 52.65
C THR A 102 -35.54 -50.14 52.21
N THR A 103 -34.73 -51.11 51.78
CA THR A 103 -33.36 -50.88 51.29
C THR A 103 -33.35 -49.99 50.06
N ALA A 104 -34.21 -50.28 49.07
CA ALA A 104 -34.31 -49.49 47.85
C ALA A 104 -34.81 -48.06 48.10
N ASN A 105 -35.81 -47.90 48.96
CA ASN A 105 -36.29 -46.57 49.34
C ASN A 105 -35.19 -45.74 50.02
N GLN A 106 -34.42 -46.34 50.94
CA GLN A 106 -33.31 -45.66 51.58
C GLN A 106 -32.18 -45.33 50.61
N PHE A 107 -31.89 -46.23 49.65
CA PHE A 107 -30.94 -45.97 48.57
C PHE A 107 -31.36 -44.76 47.73
N ASN A 108 -32.63 -44.69 47.29
CA ASN A 108 -33.16 -43.58 46.50
C ASN A 108 -33.15 -42.25 47.27
N VAL A 109 -33.47 -42.27 48.56
CA VAL A 109 -33.36 -41.08 49.43
C VAL A 109 -31.90 -40.66 49.56
N SER A 110 -30.96 -41.58 49.80
CA SER A 110 -29.53 -41.25 49.91
C SER A 110 -28.96 -40.70 48.60
N LEU A 111 -29.32 -41.30 47.48
CA LEU A 111 -28.91 -40.88 46.15
C LEU A 111 -29.37 -39.44 45.86
N SER A 112 -30.64 -39.13 46.11
CA SER A 112 -31.21 -37.80 45.86
C SER A 112 -30.72 -36.72 46.82
N THR A 113 -30.56 -37.04 48.10
CA THR A 113 -30.26 -36.04 49.14
C THR A 113 -28.77 -35.84 49.40
N ALA A 114 -27.94 -36.86 49.19
CA ALA A 114 -26.53 -36.83 49.59
C ALA A 114 -25.53 -36.98 48.44
N VAL A 115 -25.85 -37.81 47.44
CA VAL A 115 -24.91 -38.14 46.35
C VAL A 115 -25.04 -37.16 45.19
N LEU A 116 -26.24 -37.02 44.59
CA LEU A 116 -26.46 -36.16 43.43
C LEU A 116 -26.04 -34.70 43.66
N PRO A 117 -26.30 -34.06 44.82
CA PRO A 117 -25.84 -32.69 45.05
C PRO A 117 -24.31 -32.55 45.00
N LYS A 118 -23.56 -33.55 45.49
CA LYS A 118 -22.09 -33.53 45.48
C LYS A 118 -21.54 -33.73 44.07
N VAL A 119 -22.08 -34.71 43.34
CA VAL A 119 -21.73 -34.95 41.93
C VAL A 119 -22.00 -33.71 41.08
N ASN A 120 -23.13 -33.04 41.30
CA ASN A 120 -23.45 -31.78 40.61
C ASN A 120 -22.46 -30.67 40.96
N SER A 121 -22.09 -30.54 42.24
CA SER A 121 -21.07 -29.59 42.68
C SER A 121 -19.71 -29.83 42.03
N ASP A 122 -19.29 -31.09 41.93
CA ASP A 122 -18.03 -31.47 41.29
C ASP A 122 -18.08 -31.19 39.78
N ALA A 123 -19.21 -31.46 39.13
CA ALA A 123 -19.43 -31.13 37.72
C ALA A 123 -19.41 -29.61 37.47
N ASP A 124 -19.99 -28.81 38.37
CA ASP A 124 -19.92 -27.34 38.33
C ASP A 124 -18.49 -26.83 38.48
N LEU A 125 -17.71 -27.41 39.41
CA LEU A 125 -16.31 -27.06 39.60
C LEU A 125 -15.49 -27.32 38.32
N ILE A 126 -15.66 -28.50 37.71
CA ILE A 126 -14.98 -28.84 36.44
C ILE A 126 -15.37 -27.85 35.33
N ARG A 127 -16.67 -27.51 35.20
CA ARG A 127 -17.14 -26.52 34.22
C ARG A 127 -16.52 -25.14 34.44
N HIS A 128 -16.42 -24.71 35.70
CA HIS A 128 -15.77 -23.45 36.05
C HIS A 128 -14.29 -23.48 35.66
N GLU A 129 -13.57 -24.53 36.00
CA GLU A 129 -12.15 -24.65 35.66
C GLU A 129 -11.91 -24.65 34.14
N ILE A 130 -12.74 -25.38 33.37
CA ILE A 130 -12.71 -25.34 31.89
C ILE A 130 -12.80 -23.89 31.40
N SER A 131 -13.78 -23.14 31.92
CA SER A 131 -14.01 -21.74 31.54
C SER A 131 -12.83 -20.83 31.90
N GLU A 132 -12.28 -20.96 33.10
CA GLU A 132 -11.12 -20.18 33.58
C GLU A 132 -9.88 -20.38 32.73
N SER A 133 -9.57 -21.62 32.32
CA SER A 133 -8.44 -21.86 31.42
C SER A 133 -8.67 -21.28 30.03
N GLY A 134 -9.91 -21.34 29.51
CA GLY A 134 -10.24 -20.67 28.25
C GLY A 134 -10.02 -19.16 28.31
N ILE A 135 -10.49 -18.52 29.38
CA ILE A 135 -10.29 -17.07 29.63
C ILE A 135 -8.79 -16.75 29.75
N SER A 136 -8.05 -17.53 30.54
CA SER A 136 -6.61 -17.35 30.75
C SER A 136 -5.83 -17.49 29.44
N GLY A 137 -6.18 -18.47 28.61
CA GLY A 137 -5.58 -18.68 27.28
C GLY A 137 -5.80 -17.49 26.34
N LEU A 138 -7.03 -16.97 26.26
CA LEU A 138 -7.35 -15.78 25.46
C LEU A 138 -6.62 -14.53 25.96
N SER A 139 -6.51 -14.37 27.28
CA SER A 139 -5.77 -13.27 27.90
C SER A 139 -4.28 -13.32 27.53
N TRP A 140 -3.65 -14.49 27.62
CA TRP A 140 -2.26 -14.67 27.21
C TRP A 140 -2.04 -14.45 25.72
N HIS A 141 -2.92 -14.99 24.87
CA HIS A 141 -2.87 -14.75 23.44
C HIS A 141 -2.90 -13.25 23.11
N SER A 142 -3.80 -12.51 23.76
CA SER A 142 -3.93 -11.06 23.59
C SER A 142 -2.67 -10.30 24.01
N LYS A 143 -2.05 -10.68 25.15
CA LYS A 143 -0.80 -10.06 25.62
C LYS A 143 0.34 -10.22 24.63
N ILE A 144 0.51 -11.43 24.06
CA ILE A 144 1.56 -11.71 23.07
C ILE A 144 1.35 -10.84 21.82
N LEU A 145 0.11 -10.76 21.32
CA LEU A 145 -0.22 -9.92 20.16
C LEU A 145 0.06 -8.44 20.42
N ILE A 146 -0.36 -7.90 21.57
CA ILE A 146 -0.12 -6.50 21.94
C ILE A 146 1.39 -6.20 22.01
N SER A 147 2.18 -7.10 22.59
CA SER A 147 3.64 -6.95 22.64
C SER A 147 4.23 -6.87 21.23
N LYS A 148 3.82 -7.76 20.33
CA LYS A 148 4.33 -7.78 18.96
C LYS A 148 3.93 -6.53 18.16
N LEU A 149 2.69 -6.09 18.28
CA LEU A 149 2.23 -4.85 17.65
C LEU A 149 3.02 -3.64 18.15
N SER A 150 3.30 -3.58 19.45
CA SER A 150 4.09 -2.50 20.05
C SER A 150 5.52 -2.46 19.49
N ASP A 151 6.14 -3.63 19.27
CA ASP A 151 7.46 -3.70 18.64
C ASP A 151 7.44 -3.26 17.17
N GLN A 152 6.38 -3.59 16.42
CA GLN A 152 6.21 -3.13 15.04
C GLN A 152 6.03 -1.60 14.98
N ILE A 153 5.25 -1.02 15.89
CA ILE A 153 5.08 0.43 16.01
C ILE A 153 6.44 1.09 16.23
N ARG A 154 7.24 0.59 17.19
CA ARG A 154 8.58 1.11 17.48
C ARG A 154 9.51 1.06 16.25
N LYS A 155 9.46 -0.03 15.48
CA LYS A 155 10.23 -0.17 14.22
C LYS A 155 9.81 0.88 13.18
N LEU A 156 8.51 1.13 13.03
CA LEU A 156 7.98 2.14 12.10
C LEU A 156 8.35 3.57 12.52
N GLU A 157 8.34 3.88 13.82
CA GLU A 157 8.77 5.19 14.33
C GLU A 157 10.23 5.49 13.98
N VAL A 158 11.12 4.49 14.06
CA VAL A 158 12.53 4.65 13.68
C VAL A 158 12.67 5.00 12.19
N ILE A 159 11.89 4.34 11.33
CA ILE A 159 11.88 4.63 9.89
C ILE A 159 11.37 6.05 9.64
N SER A 160 10.26 6.43 10.26
CA SER A 160 9.67 7.77 10.14
C SER A 160 10.66 8.87 10.54
N LYS A 161 11.38 8.70 11.66
CA LYS A 161 12.40 9.64 12.12
C LYS A 161 13.55 9.82 11.12
N ARG A 162 14.00 8.73 10.48
CA ARG A 162 15.06 8.81 9.44
C ARG A 162 14.58 9.60 8.22
N SER A 163 13.37 9.33 7.75
CA SER A 163 12.81 10.03 6.58
C SER A 163 12.61 11.54 6.81
N ALA A 164 12.28 11.97 8.04
CA ALA A 164 12.12 13.39 8.36
C ALA A 164 13.44 14.18 8.39
N SER A 165 14.58 13.50 8.48
CA SER A 165 15.90 14.15 8.58
C SER A 165 16.50 14.57 7.23
N GLU A 166 15.99 14.04 6.11
CA GLU A 166 16.44 14.39 4.77
C GLU A 166 15.80 15.71 4.30
N LYS A 167 16.42 16.84 4.65
CA LYS A 167 16.08 18.14 4.05
C LYS A 167 16.81 18.32 2.72
N PRO A 168 16.19 18.94 1.69
CA PRO A 168 16.89 19.33 0.48
C PRO A 168 18.11 20.20 0.83
N LYS A 169 19.25 19.99 0.15
CA LYS A 169 20.42 20.85 0.30
C LYS A 169 20.13 22.22 -0.32
N GLY A 170 20.14 23.26 0.50
CA GLY A 170 20.01 24.67 0.08
C GLY A 170 18.58 25.20 0.17
N ASN A 171 18.45 26.50 0.49
CA ASN A 171 17.19 27.23 0.39
C ASN A 171 17.07 27.81 -1.03
N PRO A 172 16.12 27.38 -1.87
CA PRO A 172 15.93 27.95 -3.21
C PRO A 172 15.68 29.46 -3.20
N GLU A 173 15.18 30.01 -2.08
CA GLU A 173 14.89 31.43 -1.92
C GLU A 173 16.14 32.31 -1.78
N SER A 174 17.32 31.73 -1.56
CA SER A 174 18.57 32.50 -1.45
C SER A 174 19.24 32.79 -2.80
N PHE A 175 18.62 32.44 -3.93
CA PHE A 175 19.18 32.71 -5.25
C PHE A 175 18.83 34.13 -5.71
N GLU A 176 19.81 35.03 -5.73
CA GLU A 176 19.68 36.34 -6.37
C GLU A 176 20.10 36.26 -7.84
N ALA A 177 19.14 36.45 -8.74
CA ALA A 177 19.41 36.48 -10.17
C ALA A 177 20.21 37.74 -10.55
N LYS A 178 21.42 37.58 -11.06
CA LYS A 178 22.23 38.69 -11.56
C LYS A 178 21.60 39.31 -12.81
N GLN A 179 21.32 40.61 -12.78
CA GLN A 179 20.85 41.35 -13.94
C GLN A 179 22.04 41.93 -14.72
N TYR A 180 22.09 41.70 -16.02
CA TYR A 180 23.11 42.24 -16.92
C TYR A 180 22.55 43.44 -17.68
N SER A 181 23.37 44.48 -17.83
CA SER A 181 23.04 45.68 -18.60
C SER A 181 24.02 45.87 -19.75
N PHE A 182 23.56 46.45 -20.85
CA PHE A 182 24.43 46.85 -21.95
C PHE A 182 25.50 47.85 -21.48
N SER A 183 26.77 47.59 -21.81
CA SER A 183 27.89 48.48 -21.53
C SER A 183 28.48 48.99 -22.84
N LYS A 184 28.66 50.30 -22.95
CA LYS A 184 29.39 50.88 -24.08
C LYS A 184 30.86 50.45 -24.00
N PRO A 185 31.53 50.19 -25.14
CA PRO A 185 32.96 49.87 -25.14
C PRO A 185 33.81 51.03 -24.62
N GLN A 186 33.40 52.28 -24.89
CA GLN A 186 34.01 53.50 -24.35
C GLN A 186 32.96 54.60 -24.12
N PRO A 187 33.19 55.57 -23.21
CA PRO A 187 32.23 56.65 -22.92
C PRO A 187 31.89 57.52 -24.13
N THR A 188 32.83 57.67 -25.06
CA THR A 188 32.71 58.48 -26.29
C THR A 188 32.02 57.76 -27.45
N ALA A 189 31.70 56.46 -27.31
CA ALA A 189 31.04 55.69 -28.36
C ALA A 189 29.61 56.23 -28.61
N GLY A 190 29.41 56.76 -29.82
CA GLY A 190 28.15 57.32 -30.33
C GLY A 190 27.51 56.47 -31.44
N GLY A 191 26.36 56.93 -31.94
CA GLY A 191 25.64 56.28 -33.04
C GLY A 191 25.16 54.87 -32.72
N ASP A 192 25.43 53.93 -33.62
CA ASP A 192 25.02 52.52 -33.54
C ASP A 192 25.55 51.76 -32.30
N PHE A 193 26.62 52.27 -31.67
CA PHE A 193 27.21 51.69 -30.46
C PHE A 193 26.67 52.30 -29.16
N ALA A 194 25.76 53.27 -29.24
CA ALA A 194 25.22 53.98 -28.08
C ALA A 194 23.94 53.34 -27.50
N LEU A 195 23.29 52.44 -28.25
CA LEU A 195 21.98 51.89 -27.94
C LEU A 195 22.02 50.37 -27.82
N ASN A 196 21.24 49.80 -26.89
CA ASN A 196 21.02 48.36 -26.77
C ASN A 196 20.05 47.86 -27.87
N LYS A 197 20.47 47.96 -29.13
CA LYS A 197 19.68 47.60 -30.32
C LYS A 197 20.55 46.91 -31.36
N LEU A 198 19.95 46.07 -32.20
CA LEU A 198 20.66 45.51 -33.35
C LEU A 198 20.80 46.58 -34.44
N VAL A 199 21.89 46.51 -35.21
CA VAL A 199 22.23 47.47 -36.26
C VAL A 199 21.89 46.85 -37.61
N LEU A 200 20.91 47.43 -38.31
CA LEU A 200 20.46 46.98 -39.62
C LEU A 200 21.01 47.89 -40.72
N ASN A 201 21.91 47.36 -41.55
CA ASN A 201 22.42 48.00 -42.75
C ASN A 201 22.71 46.94 -43.83
N SER A 202 23.14 47.36 -45.03
CA SER A 202 23.42 46.45 -46.15
C SER A 202 24.50 45.40 -45.86
N ALA A 203 25.40 45.65 -44.90
CA ALA A 203 26.43 44.69 -44.50
C ALA A 203 25.93 43.66 -43.46
N THR A 204 24.93 43.99 -42.64
CA THR A 204 24.41 43.12 -41.57
C THR A 204 23.09 42.44 -41.90
N GLU A 205 22.35 42.93 -42.91
CA GLU A 205 21.00 42.47 -43.26
C GLU A 205 20.93 40.95 -43.50
N GLY A 206 21.80 40.40 -44.35
CA GLY A 206 21.78 38.97 -44.68
C GLY A 206 21.95 38.07 -43.45
N VAL A 207 22.95 38.37 -42.61
CA VAL A 207 23.24 37.62 -41.38
C VAL A 207 22.13 37.78 -40.35
N LEU A 208 21.56 38.98 -40.22
CA LEU A 208 20.43 39.20 -39.31
C LEU A 208 19.18 38.46 -39.75
N LYS A 209 18.92 38.36 -41.06
CA LYS A 209 17.81 37.59 -41.61
C LYS A 209 17.97 36.09 -41.33
N GLU A 210 19.15 35.54 -41.59
CA GLU A 210 19.45 34.13 -41.27
C GLU A 210 19.28 33.83 -39.77
N LYS A 211 19.76 34.74 -38.91
CA LYS A 211 19.58 34.62 -37.45
C LYS A 211 18.12 34.68 -37.04
N TYR A 212 17.33 35.58 -37.63
CA TYR A 212 15.89 35.68 -37.38
C TYR A 212 15.18 34.37 -37.75
N ASP A 213 15.46 33.84 -38.95
CA ASP A 213 14.84 32.60 -39.44
C ASP A 213 15.24 31.39 -38.57
N SER A 214 16.50 31.30 -38.13
CA SER A 214 16.96 30.27 -37.18
C SER A 214 16.26 30.39 -35.83
N LEU A 215 16.20 31.60 -35.26
CA LEU A 215 15.52 31.87 -33.99
C LEU A 215 14.04 31.51 -34.04
N ALA A 216 13.34 31.88 -35.11
CA ALA A 216 11.93 31.54 -35.29
C ALA A 216 11.71 30.02 -35.33
N LYS A 217 12.56 29.28 -36.05
CA LYS A 217 12.52 27.80 -36.10
C LYS A 217 12.83 27.15 -34.75
N GLU A 218 13.84 27.66 -34.03
CA GLU A 218 14.20 27.17 -32.69
C GLU A 218 13.08 27.41 -31.68
N ILE A 219 12.44 28.58 -31.72
CA ILE A 219 11.28 28.92 -30.88
C ILE A 219 10.13 27.95 -31.15
N GLN A 220 9.79 27.74 -32.43
CA GLN A 220 8.72 26.82 -32.81
C GLN A 220 9.01 25.38 -32.34
N THR A 221 10.26 24.92 -32.52
CA THR A 221 10.70 23.60 -32.05
C THR A 221 10.51 23.48 -30.54
N LEU A 222 11.04 24.43 -29.76
CA LEU A 222 10.91 24.43 -28.30
C LEU A 222 9.44 24.48 -27.83
N GLU A 223 8.59 25.27 -28.49
CA GLU A 223 7.15 25.31 -28.19
C GLU A 223 6.47 23.95 -28.41
N THR A 224 6.80 23.26 -29.50
CA THR A 224 6.26 21.92 -29.77
C THR A 224 6.75 20.90 -28.74
N GLU A 225 8.05 20.91 -28.42
CA GLU A 225 8.63 20.01 -27.41
C GLU A 225 8.01 20.23 -26.02
N ILE A 226 7.86 21.48 -25.59
CA ILE A 226 7.24 21.83 -24.30
C ILE A 226 5.81 21.30 -24.23
N ASN A 227 5.02 21.44 -25.30
CA ASN A 227 3.65 20.94 -25.35
C ASN A 227 3.60 19.40 -25.30
N VAL A 228 4.49 18.72 -26.05
CA VAL A 228 4.58 17.25 -26.02
C VAL A 228 4.91 16.74 -24.62
N VAL A 229 5.90 17.34 -23.95
CA VAL A 229 6.29 16.96 -22.58
C VAL A 229 5.17 17.26 -21.57
N LYS A 230 4.44 18.37 -21.75
CA LYS A 230 3.28 18.72 -20.92
C LYS A 230 2.17 17.67 -21.05
N ASP A 231 1.87 17.23 -22.26
CA ASP A 231 0.87 16.18 -22.51
C ASP A 231 1.31 14.83 -21.96
N GLN A 232 2.57 14.44 -22.15
CA GLN A 232 3.13 13.22 -21.56
C GLN A 232 3.05 13.26 -20.02
N THR A 233 3.40 14.39 -19.41
CA THR A 233 3.30 14.58 -17.96
C THR A 233 1.86 14.43 -17.47
N ASN A 234 0.88 14.97 -18.20
CA ASN A 234 -0.54 14.85 -17.85
C ASN A 234 -1.04 13.40 -17.95
N ARG A 235 -0.58 12.64 -18.95
CA ARG A 235 -0.89 11.21 -19.09
C ARG A 235 -0.34 10.42 -17.90
N LEU A 236 0.93 10.61 -17.56
CA LEU A 236 1.56 9.94 -16.42
C LEU A 236 0.90 10.31 -15.09
N LYS A 237 0.46 11.56 -14.90
CA LYS A 237 -0.31 11.96 -13.71
C LYS A 237 -1.61 11.17 -13.57
N ARG A 238 -2.37 11.01 -14.66
CA ARG A 238 -3.61 10.21 -14.63
C ARG A 238 -3.31 8.75 -14.32
N GLN A 239 -2.23 8.20 -14.89
CA GLN A 239 -1.77 6.85 -14.58
C GLN A 239 -1.40 6.72 -13.10
N TYR A 240 -0.62 7.65 -12.55
CA TYR A 240 -0.26 7.70 -11.13
C TYR A 240 -1.51 7.68 -10.24
N GLU A 241 -2.48 8.56 -10.51
CA GLU A 241 -3.73 8.63 -9.77
C GLU A 241 -4.53 7.31 -9.80
N SER A 242 -4.49 6.60 -10.93
CA SER A 242 -5.15 5.29 -11.08
C SER A 242 -4.45 4.17 -10.32
N ILE A 243 -3.12 4.22 -10.16
CA ILE A 243 -2.33 3.11 -9.59
C ILE A 243 -1.87 3.34 -8.15
N LYS A 244 -1.97 4.57 -7.62
CA LYS A 244 -1.39 4.94 -6.31
C LYS A 244 -1.94 4.17 -5.11
N SER A 245 -3.19 3.72 -5.15
CA SER A 245 -3.80 2.95 -4.05
C SER A 245 -3.41 1.48 -4.07
N ASN A 246 -3.19 0.91 -5.26
CA ASN A 246 -3.13 -0.55 -5.45
C ASN A 246 -1.73 -1.06 -5.80
N GLN A 247 -0.85 -0.20 -6.34
CA GLN A 247 0.48 -0.59 -6.82
C GLN A 247 1.55 0.43 -6.38
N SER A 248 1.80 0.53 -5.07
CA SER A 248 2.68 1.54 -4.47
C SER A 248 4.07 1.65 -5.13
N SER A 249 4.72 0.52 -5.47
CA SER A 249 6.05 0.54 -6.13
C SER A 249 5.99 1.20 -7.51
N LYS A 250 5.03 0.78 -8.36
CA LYS A 250 4.86 1.31 -9.71
C LYS A 250 4.37 2.76 -9.70
N ALA A 251 3.55 3.12 -8.72
CA ALA A 251 3.12 4.49 -8.46
C ALA A 251 4.32 5.39 -8.15
N HIS A 252 5.25 4.92 -7.31
CA HIS A 252 6.46 5.67 -6.98
C HIS A 252 7.38 5.87 -8.19
N GLU A 253 7.60 4.83 -9.00
CA GLU A 253 8.36 4.92 -10.26
C GLU A 253 7.75 5.94 -11.23
N THR A 254 6.42 5.89 -11.40
CA THR A 254 5.68 6.85 -12.24
C THR A 254 5.83 8.29 -11.73
N LEU A 255 5.78 8.48 -10.41
CA LEU A 255 5.96 9.80 -9.80
C LEU A 255 7.38 10.34 -10.03
N LEU A 256 8.41 9.50 -9.90
CA LEU A 256 9.79 9.89 -10.22
C LEU A 256 9.95 10.31 -11.68
N GLU A 257 9.32 9.61 -12.61
CA GLU A 257 9.34 9.95 -14.04
C GLU A 257 8.66 11.31 -14.30
N ILE A 258 7.49 11.55 -13.69
CA ILE A 258 6.80 12.84 -13.73
C ILE A 258 7.74 13.97 -13.27
N HIS A 259 8.46 13.79 -12.16
CA HIS A 259 9.38 14.81 -11.66
C HIS A 259 10.57 15.05 -12.60
N LYS A 260 11.14 14.00 -13.19
CA LYS A 260 12.23 14.13 -14.18
C LYS A 260 11.78 14.92 -15.41
N LEU A 261 10.63 14.57 -15.98
CA LEU A 261 10.07 15.27 -17.15
C LEU A 261 9.76 16.74 -16.84
N ARG A 262 9.14 17.03 -15.69
CA ARG A 262 8.85 18.41 -15.29
C ARG A 262 10.12 19.24 -15.09
N ASN A 263 11.16 18.67 -14.48
CA ASN A 263 12.42 19.37 -14.29
C ASN A 263 13.10 19.67 -15.64
N GLY A 264 13.11 18.70 -16.56
CA GLY A 264 13.59 18.93 -17.94
C GLY A 264 12.77 20.00 -18.67
N ASN A 265 11.44 19.98 -18.54
CA ASN A 265 10.58 20.95 -19.19
C ASN A 265 10.83 22.39 -18.74
N ARG A 266 11.14 22.61 -17.45
CA ARG A 266 11.50 23.95 -16.93
C ARG A 266 12.74 24.52 -17.61
N GLN A 267 13.70 23.67 -17.98
CA GLN A 267 14.87 24.10 -18.75
C GLN A 267 14.46 24.55 -20.16
N ASN A 268 13.59 23.79 -20.82
CA ASN A 268 13.07 24.14 -22.14
C ASN A 268 12.26 25.45 -22.10
N GLU A 269 11.41 25.63 -21.08
CA GLU A 269 10.66 26.88 -20.85
C GLU A 269 11.60 28.08 -20.65
N THR A 270 12.69 27.91 -19.89
CA THR A 270 13.70 28.94 -19.68
C THR A 270 14.42 29.28 -21.00
N ASN A 271 14.84 28.26 -21.75
CA ASN A 271 15.49 28.44 -23.06
C ASN A 271 14.55 29.15 -24.05
N LEU A 272 13.27 28.77 -24.09
CA LEU A 272 12.24 29.41 -24.92
C LEU A 272 12.09 30.89 -24.55
N ALA A 273 12.03 31.22 -23.27
CA ALA A 273 11.94 32.61 -22.80
C ALA A 273 13.16 33.42 -23.25
N CYS A 274 14.38 32.88 -23.12
CA CYS A 274 15.60 33.52 -23.63
C CYS A 274 15.55 33.78 -25.14
N LYS A 275 15.11 32.79 -25.93
CA LYS A 275 15.01 32.91 -27.39
C LYS A 275 13.94 33.90 -27.82
N ARG A 276 12.76 33.90 -27.18
CA ARG A 276 11.72 34.92 -27.39
C ARG A 276 12.22 36.32 -27.06
N ALA A 277 12.98 36.49 -25.99
CA ALA A 277 13.60 37.77 -25.65
C ALA A 277 14.60 38.24 -26.74
N GLN A 278 15.37 37.32 -27.33
CA GLN A 278 16.22 37.63 -28.48
C GLN A 278 15.41 38.04 -29.71
N LEU A 279 14.30 37.36 -29.99
CA LEU A 279 13.41 37.67 -31.11
C LEU A 279 12.78 39.06 -30.98
N LEU A 280 12.43 39.50 -29.76
CA LEU A 280 11.89 40.84 -29.50
C LEU A 280 12.86 41.98 -29.84
N LEU A 281 14.15 41.71 -30.00
CA LEU A 281 15.12 42.71 -30.47
C LEU A 281 14.96 43.02 -31.96
N PHE A 282 14.28 42.16 -32.72
CA PHE A 282 14.00 42.36 -34.14
C PHE A 282 12.74 43.22 -34.30
N SER A 283 12.81 44.26 -35.14
CA SER A 283 11.64 45.08 -35.41
C SER A 283 10.68 44.35 -36.38
N PRO A 284 9.35 44.42 -36.19
CA PRO A 284 8.37 43.71 -37.01
C PRO A 284 8.41 44.01 -38.52
N ASP A 285 9.06 45.11 -38.91
CA ASP A 285 9.06 45.63 -40.29
C ASP A 285 10.44 45.57 -40.97
N TRP A 286 11.47 45.01 -40.32
CA TRP A 286 12.85 44.99 -40.84
C TRP A 286 13.04 44.32 -42.19
N PHE A 287 12.21 43.34 -42.53
CA PHE A 287 12.37 42.55 -43.75
C PHE A 287 11.24 42.78 -44.76
N LYS A 288 10.39 43.82 -44.55
CA LYS A 288 9.27 44.17 -45.44
C LYS A 288 9.59 45.32 -46.41
N THR A 289 10.60 46.15 -46.11
CA THR A 289 10.99 47.32 -46.90
C THR A 289 12.41 47.18 -47.46
N ARG A 290 12.63 47.53 -48.73
CA ARG A 290 13.97 47.62 -49.33
C ARG A 290 14.81 48.65 -48.57
N LEU A 291 15.91 48.23 -47.97
CA LEU A 291 16.84 49.14 -47.30
C LEU A 291 17.50 50.07 -48.31
N SER A 292 17.30 51.37 -48.14
CA SER A 292 18.03 52.41 -48.87
C SER A 292 19.37 52.63 -48.17
N ASN A 293 20.48 52.59 -48.93
CA ASN A 293 21.79 53.00 -48.44
C ASN A 293 21.80 54.53 -48.25
N GLY A 294 21.42 54.98 -47.06
CA GLY A 294 21.53 56.38 -46.69
C GLY A 294 21.25 56.57 -45.21
N HIS A 295 22.25 57.08 -44.48
CA HIS A 295 22.08 57.65 -43.15
C HIS A 295 20.83 58.53 -43.13
N THR A 296 19.77 58.06 -42.48
CA THR A 296 18.59 58.87 -42.20
C THR A 296 18.59 59.17 -40.71
N VAL A 297 19.09 60.37 -40.40
CA VAL A 297 18.74 61.09 -39.17
C VAL A 297 17.23 61.29 -39.21
N MET A 298 16.48 60.49 -38.44
CA MET A 298 15.04 60.69 -38.31
C MET A 298 14.78 61.92 -37.43
N ALA A 299 14.37 63.02 -38.06
CA ALA A 299 13.82 64.19 -37.40
C ALA A 299 12.39 63.90 -36.88
N SER A 300 12.05 64.49 -35.73
CA SER A 300 10.75 64.39 -35.06
C SER A 300 9.58 65.00 -35.87
N PRO A 301 8.33 64.59 -35.63
CA PRO A 301 7.20 64.90 -36.51
C PRO A 301 6.41 66.14 -36.08
N GLU A 302 6.20 67.07 -37.01
CA GLU A 302 5.09 68.04 -36.98
C GLU A 302 4.16 67.85 -38.19
N ARG A 303 2.95 67.38 -37.86
CA ARG A 303 1.61 67.78 -38.32
C ARG A 303 1.24 67.93 -39.82
N ARG A 304 0.07 67.33 -40.08
CA ARG A 304 -0.99 67.60 -41.09
C ARG A 304 -0.70 67.08 -42.51
N ALA A 305 -1.69 66.73 -43.32
CA ALA A 305 -3.08 66.26 -43.25
C ALA A 305 -3.50 66.13 -44.72
N SER A 306 -4.52 65.29 -44.98
CA SER A 306 -5.32 65.23 -46.22
C SER A 306 -4.69 64.49 -47.42
N GLU A 307 -5.31 63.36 -47.80
CA GLU A 307 -6.16 63.19 -49.01
C GLU A 307 -5.28 62.68 -50.16
N SER A 308 -5.61 61.73 -51.02
CA SER A 308 -6.83 61.04 -51.44
C SER A 308 -6.36 59.96 -52.45
N GLY A 309 -7.26 59.10 -52.94
CA GLY A 309 -7.08 58.52 -54.28
C GLY A 309 -6.75 57.03 -54.37
N ASP A 310 -7.79 56.24 -54.16
CA ASP A 310 -8.26 55.16 -55.05
C ASP A 310 -7.37 54.60 -56.18
N SER A 311 -7.37 53.26 -56.21
CA SER A 311 -7.74 52.40 -57.35
C SER A 311 -6.69 51.65 -58.18
N ILE A 312 -7.14 50.44 -58.57
CA ILE A 312 -6.77 49.58 -59.72
C ILE A 312 -5.72 48.48 -59.40
N ARG A 313 -6.12 47.21 -59.19
CA ARG A 313 -6.50 46.11 -60.11
C ARG A 313 -5.37 45.62 -61.04
N GLU A 314 -4.95 44.36 -60.84
CA GLU A 314 -4.78 43.28 -61.84
C GLU A 314 -4.09 42.09 -61.14
N MET A 315 -4.75 40.95 -60.90
CA MET A 315 -5.00 39.82 -61.83
C MET A 315 -3.75 39.26 -62.50
N GLY A 316 -3.38 38.04 -62.09
CA GLY A 316 -3.26 36.98 -63.08
C GLY A 316 -1.99 36.13 -63.08
N VAL A 317 -2.27 34.81 -63.05
CA VAL A 317 -1.57 33.75 -63.79
C VAL A 317 -0.50 32.94 -63.03
N SER A 318 -1.01 31.86 -62.42
CA SER A 318 -0.54 30.48 -62.45
C SER A 318 0.72 30.14 -63.26
N SER A 319 1.55 29.23 -62.73
CA SER A 319 1.74 27.88 -63.33
C SER A 319 2.61 27.00 -62.44
N ASN A 320 2.03 25.87 -62.04
CA ASN A 320 2.74 24.69 -61.55
C ASN A 320 3.57 24.05 -62.68
N GLY A 321 4.73 23.49 -62.34
CA GLY A 321 5.54 22.71 -63.28
C GLY A 321 6.72 22.03 -62.62
N SER A 322 6.43 20.95 -61.89
CA SER A 322 7.37 19.94 -61.38
C SER A 322 8.23 19.33 -62.49
N ILE A 323 9.52 19.04 -62.22
CA ILE A 323 10.15 17.69 -62.35
C ILE A 323 11.64 17.74 -61.92
N ASN A 324 11.90 17.01 -60.84
CA ASN A 324 13.09 16.24 -60.44
C ASN A 324 14.48 16.51 -61.03
N SER A 325 15.43 16.82 -60.13
CA SER A 325 16.76 16.19 -60.13
C SER A 325 17.15 15.80 -58.70
N LYS A 326 17.28 14.49 -58.46
CA LYS A 326 17.77 13.90 -57.20
C LYS A 326 19.25 14.24 -57.00
N SER A 327 19.63 14.73 -55.82
CA SER A 327 21.01 14.62 -55.32
C SER A 327 21.08 14.68 -53.79
N HIS A 328 21.59 13.58 -53.24
CA HIS A 328 22.28 13.32 -51.96
C HIS A 328 21.74 13.85 -50.62
N VAL A 329 21.31 12.88 -49.80
CA VAL A 329 21.19 12.97 -48.34
C VAL A 329 22.59 12.90 -47.73
N PHE A 330 22.97 13.91 -46.95
CA PHE A 330 24.10 13.81 -46.02
C PHE A 330 23.56 13.72 -44.59
N GLN A 331 23.73 12.55 -43.99
CA GLN A 331 23.63 12.32 -42.55
C GLN A 331 24.94 12.80 -41.92
N GLU A 332 24.92 13.91 -41.18
CA GLU A 332 26.05 14.28 -40.35
C GLU A 332 26.08 13.40 -39.09
N TYR A 333 26.92 12.37 -39.14
CA TYR A 333 27.39 11.72 -37.93
C TYR A 333 28.55 12.54 -37.35
N ASN A 334 28.34 13.18 -36.21
CA ASN A 334 29.43 13.74 -35.41
C ASN A 334 30.23 12.59 -34.75
N PHE A 335 31.05 11.89 -35.53
CA PHE A 335 32.12 11.05 -34.99
C PHE A 335 33.32 11.93 -34.67
N ILE A 336 33.46 12.31 -33.40
CA ILE A 336 34.74 12.78 -32.87
C ILE A 336 35.71 11.59 -33.02
N LYS A 337 36.75 11.74 -33.84
CA LYS A 337 37.79 10.70 -33.98
C LYS A 337 38.43 10.47 -32.60
N PRO A 338 38.47 9.23 -32.08
CA PRO A 338 39.13 8.96 -30.81
C PRO A 338 40.63 9.26 -30.93
N THR A 339 41.11 10.16 -30.08
CA THR A 339 42.54 10.44 -29.96
C THR A 339 43.17 9.35 -29.09
N PHE A 340 44.18 8.66 -29.63
CA PHE A 340 44.91 7.62 -28.91
C PHE A 340 46.22 8.18 -28.38
N CYS A 341 46.72 7.63 -27.27
CA CYS A 341 48.05 7.95 -26.76
C CYS A 341 49.11 7.35 -27.69
N ASP A 342 50.10 8.15 -28.08
CA ASP A 342 51.15 7.71 -29.02
C ASP A 342 52.09 6.64 -28.45
N ASP A 343 52.23 6.55 -27.12
CA ASP A 343 53.12 5.57 -26.47
C ASP A 343 52.43 4.22 -26.18
N CYS A 344 51.14 4.22 -25.82
CA CYS A 344 50.43 3.00 -25.40
C CYS A 344 49.27 2.60 -26.32
N LYS A 345 48.97 3.38 -27.37
CA LYS A 345 47.87 3.20 -28.33
C LYS A 345 46.47 3.06 -27.70
N GLY A 346 46.30 3.50 -26.45
CA GLY A 346 45.02 3.50 -25.72
C GLY A 346 44.20 4.77 -25.96
N MET A 347 42.86 4.67 -25.93
CA MET A 347 41.95 5.78 -26.20
C MET A 347 41.89 6.78 -25.03
N LEU A 348 42.21 8.05 -25.28
CA LEU A 348 42.24 9.09 -24.26
C LEU A 348 40.82 9.64 -23.99
N LYS A 349 40.32 9.43 -22.76
CA LYS A 349 39.02 9.98 -22.31
C LYS A 349 39.24 11.36 -21.68
N GLY A 350 38.71 12.41 -22.28
CA GLY A 350 38.81 13.78 -21.78
C GLY A 350 38.12 13.95 -20.42
N LYS A 351 38.87 14.44 -19.42
CA LYS A 351 38.34 14.96 -18.16
C LYS A 351 37.83 16.38 -18.40
N THR A 352 36.56 16.66 -18.10
CA THR A 352 36.09 18.04 -18.00
C THR A 352 36.65 18.64 -16.72
N LEU A 353 37.50 19.65 -16.91
CA LEU A 353 38.17 20.42 -15.87
C LEU A 353 37.14 21.14 -14.98
N VAL A 354 37.26 20.89 -13.68
CA VAL A 354 36.88 21.84 -12.63
C VAL A 354 37.90 22.97 -12.65
N VAL A 355 37.44 24.21 -12.81
CA VAL A 355 38.23 25.39 -12.47
C VAL A 355 37.38 26.31 -11.60
N LEU A 356 37.84 26.41 -10.35
CA LEU A 356 37.63 27.40 -9.28
C LEU A 356 36.21 27.66 -8.79
#